data_AF-A0A4Y2RYG8-F1
#
_entry.id   AF-A0A4Y2RYG8-F1
#
_cell.length_a   1.000
_cell.length_b   1.000
_cell.length_c   1.000
_cell.angle_alpha   90.00
_cell.angle_beta   90.00
_cell.angle_gamma   90.00
#
_symmetry.space_group_name_H-M   'P 1'
#
loop_
_entity.id
_entity.type
_entity.pdbx_description
1 polymer ?
#
loop_
_entity_poly.entity_id
_entity_poly.type
_entity_poly.pdbx_seq_one_letter_code
_entity_poly.pdbx_strand_id
1 'polypeptide(L)'
;MTEKIFIRFVSAKSRVAPLKKLTIPRLELMACVLGVRLSNYLTEALSLSDIPKYFWTDSTTALFWIKRNDQWGTFVGNRVREICSVTKVNQWSYVPGQSNPADLPSRGCSPLQFSKLAWWKGPVWLKGPPNSWPKLEIKPDEALISSERRKGTNLSVQINLNAYPNESKWYKRFSQFTKIVRVLGWVKRFIRNCQNLFVNKEPFLSTDELQESKNTLFSLVQGESFPESGNSVNGILVERDQRGLLRVKTKIIERDDDYAFRYPILLPSKHHVVDCLIREYHLKHSHAGIQTLLAIIREEFWIIAARRTIRTVVKKCVRCKRFTAKPPTTFPIQLPLDRIRDAATFEVTGIDLCGPLILRSKTKAWVVLFTCAAYRCVHLEVVTSINTEYFIQALRRFIAKRGRPSVIYTDNGTNFTGTSTLLRKVD
;
A
#
# COMPACT_ATOMS: atom_id res chain seq x y z
N MET A 1 -27.01 34.98 -65.71
CA MET A 1 -25.58 35.28 -65.93
C MET A 1 -24.77 34.17 -65.28
N THR A 2 -24.02 33.38 -66.04
CA THR A 2 -23.16 32.33 -65.49
C THR A 2 -21.94 32.97 -64.84
N GLU A 3 -21.75 32.78 -63.53
CA GLU A 3 -20.55 33.24 -62.82
C GLU A 3 -19.31 32.62 -63.47
N LYS A 4 -18.42 33.47 -64.00
CA LYS A 4 -17.20 33.04 -64.67
C LYS A 4 -16.11 32.78 -63.63
N ILE A 5 -15.85 31.51 -63.32
CA ILE A 5 -14.79 31.11 -62.39
C ILE A 5 -13.41 31.27 -63.05
N PHE A 6 -12.53 32.03 -62.43
CA PHE A 6 -11.14 32.21 -62.85
C PHE A 6 -10.19 31.43 -61.94
N ILE A 7 -9.25 30.70 -62.55
CA ILE A 7 -8.20 29.97 -61.84
C ILE A 7 -6.87 30.65 -62.14
N ARG A 8 -6.09 30.94 -61.10
CA ARG A 8 -4.74 31.49 -61.21
C ARG A 8 -3.78 30.73 -60.32
N PHE A 9 -2.60 30.48 -60.85
CA PHE A 9 -1.48 30.01 -60.07
C PHE A 9 -0.91 31.13 -59.19
N VAL A 10 -0.65 30.80 -57.92
CA VAL A 10 -0.15 31.76 -56.92
C VAL A 10 1.28 31.41 -56.51
N SER A 11 1.53 30.16 -56.12
CA SER A 11 2.85 29.71 -55.67
C SER A 11 2.98 28.20 -55.77
N ALA A 12 4.23 27.73 -55.93
CA ALA A 12 4.61 26.33 -55.84
C ALA A 12 5.80 26.19 -54.90
N LYS A 13 5.91 25.03 -54.26
CA LYS A 13 7.07 24.70 -53.41
C LYS A 13 7.38 23.22 -53.58
N SER A 14 8.63 22.92 -53.88
CA SER A 14 9.15 21.56 -53.96
C SER A 14 10.26 21.35 -52.92
N ARG A 15 10.55 20.09 -52.60
CA ARG A 15 11.70 19.70 -51.79
C ARG A 15 12.35 18.48 -52.42
N VAL A 16 13.68 18.45 -52.39
CA VAL A 16 14.45 17.27 -52.78
C VAL A 16 14.18 16.14 -51.78
N ALA A 17 14.16 14.90 -52.27
CA ALA A 17 13.98 13.73 -51.42
C ALA A 17 15.05 13.70 -50.29
N PRO A 18 14.67 13.41 -49.04
CA PRO A 18 15.63 13.32 -47.93
C PRO A 18 16.69 12.25 -48.14
N LEU A 19 17.91 12.49 -47.64
CA LEU A 19 19.02 11.52 -47.70
C LEU A 19 18.71 10.19 -46.98
N LYS A 20 17.92 10.24 -45.90
CA LYS A 20 17.42 9.03 -45.25
C LYS A 20 16.29 8.44 -46.08
N LYS A 21 16.43 7.18 -46.51
CA LYS A 21 15.40 6.45 -47.26
C LYS A 21 14.07 6.46 -46.50
N LEU A 22 13.08 7.15 -47.04
CA LEU A 22 11.69 7.10 -46.61
C LEU A 22 10.89 6.29 -47.62
N THR A 23 9.80 5.68 -47.16
CA THR A 23 8.85 5.01 -48.06
C THR A 23 8.10 6.06 -48.90
N ILE A 24 7.64 5.67 -50.09
CA ILE A 24 6.88 6.55 -50.99
C ILE A 24 5.68 7.20 -50.27
N PRO A 25 4.84 6.47 -49.51
CA PRO A 25 3.73 7.08 -48.77
C PRO A 25 4.16 8.13 -47.73
N ARG A 26 5.33 7.94 -47.09
CA ARG A 26 5.86 8.94 -46.15
C ARG A 26 6.34 10.21 -46.88
N LEU A 27 6.87 10.08 -48.10
CA LEU A 27 7.23 11.23 -48.94
C LEU A 27 5.96 11.98 -49.40
N GLU A 28 4.92 11.27 -49.79
CA GLU A 28 3.63 11.84 -50.17
C GLU A 28 2.96 12.58 -48.99
N LEU A 29 3.02 12.01 -47.78
CA LEU A 29 2.57 12.70 -46.56
C LEU A 29 3.39 13.97 -46.28
N MET A 30 4.70 13.96 -46.57
CA MET A 30 5.53 15.16 -46.44
C MET A 30 5.16 16.24 -47.47
N ALA A 31 4.74 15.85 -48.68
CA ALA A 31 4.20 16.79 -49.66
C ALA A 31 2.92 17.46 -49.13
N CYS A 32 2.05 16.69 -48.45
CA CYS A 32 0.85 17.22 -47.79
C CYS A 32 1.21 18.25 -46.70
N VAL A 33 2.19 17.95 -45.83
CA VAL A 33 2.70 18.91 -44.82
C VAL A 33 3.23 20.18 -45.47
N LEU A 34 3.99 20.05 -46.57
CA LEU A 34 4.54 21.19 -47.31
C LEU A 34 3.42 22.07 -47.89
N GLY A 35 2.38 21.44 -48.44
CA GLY A 35 1.20 22.12 -48.97
C GLY A 35 0.46 22.93 -47.91
N VAL A 36 0.26 22.36 -46.72
CA VAL A 36 -0.39 23.05 -45.58
C VAL A 36 0.44 24.23 -45.09
N ARG A 37 1.75 24.06 -44.93
CA ARG A 37 2.65 25.16 -44.54
C ARG A 37 2.63 26.29 -45.56
N LEU A 38 2.65 25.96 -46.86
CA LEU A 38 2.57 26.96 -47.93
C LEU A 38 1.21 27.66 -47.91
N SER A 39 0.12 26.93 -47.73
CA SER A 39 -1.22 27.50 -47.63
C SER A 39 -1.33 28.48 -46.46
N ASN A 40 -0.82 28.14 -45.28
CA ASN A 40 -0.81 29.05 -44.13
C ASN A 40 0.01 30.31 -44.39
N TYR A 41 1.23 30.16 -44.93
CA TYR A 41 2.06 31.29 -45.31
C TYR A 41 1.35 32.24 -46.30
N LEU A 42 0.70 31.70 -47.33
CA LEU A 42 -0.04 32.51 -48.30
C LEU A 42 -1.28 33.16 -47.71
N THR A 43 -1.97 32.47 -46.80
CA THR A 43 -3.14 33.03 -46.10
C THR A 43 -2.76 34.27 -45.31
N GLU A 44 -1.63 34.22 -44.61
CA GLU A 44 -1.10 35.34 -43.83
C GLU A 44 -0.56 36.45 -44.74
N ALA A 45 0.32 36.12 -45.69
CA ALA A 45 0.96 37.09 -46.57
C ALA A 45 -0.03 37.84 -47.49
N LEU A 46 -1.14 37.21 -47.86
CA LEU A 46 -2.17 37.80 -48.72
C LEU A 46 -3.41 38.25 -47.95
N SER A 47 -3.44 38.12 -46.61
CA SER A 47 -4.58 38.48 -45.75
C SER A 47 -5.91 37.80 -46.16
N LEU A 48 -5.87 36.50 -46.45
CA LEU A 48 -7.00 35.70 -46.95
C LEU A 48 -7.62 34.77 -45.88
N SER A 49 -7.82 35.27 -44.65
CA SER A 49 -8.26 34.47 -43.49
C SER A 49 -9.57 33.72 -43.69
N ASP A 50 -10.54 34.34 -44.38
CA ASP A 50 -11.93 33.87 -44.44
C ASP A 50 -12.27 33.11 -45.73
N ILE A 51 -11.26 32.77 -46.55
CA ILE A 51 -11.48 32.08 -47.81
C ILE A 51 -11.55 30.56 -47.60
N PRO A 52 -12.55 29.86 -48.17
CA PRO A 52 -12.61 28.41 -48.17
C PRO A 52 -11.34 27.76 -48.74
N LYS A 53 -10.75 26.83 -47.98
CA LYS A 53 -9.54 26.09 -48.38
C LYS A 53 -9.88 24.63 -48.69
N TYR A 54 -9.35 24.14 -49.80
CA TYR A 54 -9.49 22.76 -50.25
C TYR A 54 -8.12 22.19 -50.60
N PHE A 55 -7.83 20.99 -50.12
CA PHE A 55 -6.56 20.30 -50.28
C PHE A 55 -6.76 19.02 -51.09
N TRP A 56 -5.90 18.81 -52.08
CA TRP A 56 -5.97 17.66 -52.98
C TRP A 56 -4.64 16.92 -52.97
N THR A 57 -4.70 15.59 -52.92
CA THR A 57 -3.55 14.70 -53.03
C THR A 57 -3.90 13.50 -53.89
N ASP A 58 -2.94 13.01 -54.67
CA ASP A 58 -3.03 11.78 -55.45
C ASP A 58 -2.56 10.54 -54.68
N SER A 59 -2.08 10.73 -53.45
CA SER A 59 -1.76 9.64 -52.54
C SER A 59 -2.98 9.22 -51.73
N THR A 60 -3.49 8.04 -52.04
CA THR A 60 -4.59 7.43 -51.27
C THR A 60 -4.13 7.13 -49.84
N THR A 61 -2.93 6.62 -49.64
CA THR A 61 -2.39 6.34 -48.30
C THR A 61 -2.28 7.59 -47.44
N ALA A 62 -1.65 8.66 -47.95
CA ALA A 62 -1.51 9.91 -47.19
C ALA A 62 -2.89 10.53 -46.89
N LEU A 63 -3.81 10.51 -47.85
CA LEU A 63 -5.18 10.97 -47.67
C LEU A 63 -5.88 10.24 -46.54
N PHE A 64 -5.82 8.90 -46.49
CA PHE A 64 -6.49 8.12 -45.46
C PHE A 64 -5.81 8.21 -44.09
N TRP A 65 -4.48 8.39 -44.02
CA TRP A 65 -3.81 8.74 -42.76
C TRP A 65 -4.32 10.06 -42.17
N ILE A 66 -4.52 11.08 -43.02
CA ILE A 66 -5.08 12.37 -42.62
C ILE A 66 -6.55 12.24 -42.23
N LYS A 67 -7.38 11.59 -43.08
CA LYS A 67 -8.83 11.45 -42.85
C LYS A 67 -9.18 10.67 -41.60
N ARG A 68 -8.45 9.57 -41.31
CA ARG A 68 -8.72 8.75 -40.12
C ARG A 68 -8.18 9.37 -38.84
N ASN A 69 -7.06 10.09 -38.91
CA ASN A 69 -6.41 10.72 -37.75
C ASN A 69 -6.22 9.75 -36.56
N ASP A 70 -5.88 8.49 -36.85
CA ASP A 70 -5.70 7.41 -35.87
C ASP A 70 -4.35 7.50 -35.11
N GLN A 71 -4.14 6.56 -34.17
CA GLN A 71 -2.85 6.36 -33.53
C GLN A 71 -1.82 5.72 -34.47
N TRP A 72 -1.17 6.57 -35.26
CA TRP A 72 -0.08 6.16 -36.15
C TRP A 72 1.27 6.06 -35.44
N GLY A 73 2.23 5.40 -36.10
CA GLY A 73 3.64 5.42 -35.76
C GLY A 73 4.18 6.85 -35.67
N THR A 74 5.24 7.05 -34.88
CA THR A 74 5.72 8.39 -34.48
C THR A 74 5.94 9.34 -35.67
N PHE A 75 6.45 8.84 -36.80
CA PHE A 75 6.65 9.65 -37.99
C PHE A 75 5.32 10.14 -38.57
N VAL A 76 4.43 9.23 -38.98
CA VAL A 76 3.13 9.56 -39.60
C VAL A 76 2.27 10.36 -38.63
N GLY A 77 2.17 9.92 -37.37
CA GLY A 77 1.32 10.55 -36.36
C GLY A 77 1.69 12.01 -36.08
N ASN A 78 2.98 12.34 -36.03
CA ASN A 78 3.40 13.72 -35.83
C ASN A 78 3.06 14.62 -37.04
N ARG A 79 3.15 14.12 -38.27
CA ARG A 79 2.84 14.91 -39.49
C ARG A 79 1.34 15.04 -39.72
N VAL A 80 0.57 13.99 -39.45
CA VAL A 80 -0.90 14.04 -39.46
C VAL A 80 -1.40 15.04 -38.41
N ARG A 81 -0.84 15.02 -37.19
CA ARG A 81 -1.18 16.01 -36.16
C ARG A 81 -0.87 17.44 -36.60
N GLU A 82 0.27 17.66 -37.25
CA GLU A 82 0.61 18.98 -37.80
C GLU A 82 -0.42 19.43 -38.85
N ILE A 83 -0.76 18.58 -39.82
CA ILE A 83 -1.76 18.87 -40.85
C ILE A 83 -3.13 19.18 -40.23
N CYS A 84 -3.59 18.33 -39.32
CA CYS A 84 -4.91 18.45 -38.68
C CYS A 84 -4.97 19.57 -37.62
N SER A 85 -3.83 20.16 -37.22
CA SER A 85 -3.82 21.31 -36.31
C SER A 85 -4.28 22.61 -36.98
N VAL A 86 -4.22 22.67 -38.31
CA VAL A 86 -4.50 23.87 -39.11
C VAL A 86 -5.45 23.62 -40.28
N THR A 87 -5.84 22.36 -40.53
CA THR A 87 -6.85 21.98 -41.53
C THR A 87 -7.84 20.99 -40.92
N LYS A 88 -9.04 20.91 -41.49
CA LYS A 88 -10.05 19.92 -41.13
C LYS A 88 -9.97 18.72 -42.08
N VAL A 89 -10.22 17.52 -41.58
CA VAL A 89 -10.16 16.27 -42.37
C VAL A 89 -11.08 16.26 -43.60
N ASN A 90 -12.20 16.98 -43.55
CA ASN A 90 -13.16 17.10 -44.65
C ASN A 90 -12.72 18.08 -45.75
N GLN A 91 -11.64 18.85 -45.55
CA GLN A 91 -11.06 19.70 -46.58
C GLN A 91 -10.12 18.93 -47.52
N TRP A 92 -9.81 17.67 -47.20
CA TRP A 92 -8.90 16.82 -47.95
C TRP A 92 -9.64 15.87 -48.90
N SER A 93 -9.30 15.94 -50.18
CA SER A 93 -9.89 15.14 -51.24
C SER A 93 -8.81 14.50 -52.11
N TYR A 94 -9.22 13.48 -52.86
CA TYR A 94 -8.32 12.79 -53.78
C TYR A 94 -8.41 13.39 -55.18
N VAL A 95 -7.27 13.56 -55.83
CA VAL A 95 -7.19 13.87 -57.26
C VAL A 95 -6.42 12.74 -57.97
N PRO A 96 -6.90 12.23 -59.13
CA PRO A 96 -6.11 11.28 -59.91
C PRO A 96 -4.76 11.89 -60.30
N GLY A 97 -3.68 11.11 -60.28
CA GLY A 97 -2.33 11.61 -60.63
C GLY A 97 -2.25 12.32 -61.99
N GLN A 98 -2.97 11.80 -63.00
CA GLN A 98 -3.06 12.43 -64.34
C GLN A 98 -3.74 13.82 -64.32
N SER A 99 -4.58 14.06 -63.32
CA SER A 99 -5.29 15.32 -63.09
C SER A 99 -4.65 16.18 -62.01
N ASN A 100 -3.53 15.72 -61.41
CA ASN A 100 -2.79 16.43 -60.38
C ASN A 100 -1.81 17.41 -61.03
N PRO A 101 -2.05 18.74 -60.95
CA PRO A 101 -1.18 19.72 -61.58
C PRO A 101 0.23 19.76 -60.96
N ALA A 102 0.42 19.20 -59.76
CA ALA A 102 1.71 19.17 -59.07
C ALA A 102 2.61 17.98 -59.46
N ASP A 103 2.08 16.94 -60.12
CA ASP A 103 2.84 15.70 -60.37
C ASP A 103 3.97 15.94 -61.39
N LEU A 104 3.67 16.62 -62.50
CA LEU A 104 4.63 16.93 -63.57
C LEU A 104 5.88 17.72 -63.13
N PRO A 105 5.77 18.86 -62.43
CA PRO A 105 6.95 19.58 -61.96
C PRO A 105 7.72 18.81 -60.88
N SER A 106 7.09 17.84 -60.20
CA SER A 106 7.75 17.02 -59.19
C SER A 106 8.55 15.83 -59.77
N ARG A 107 8.12 15.27 -60.91
CA ARG A 107 8.77 14.14 -61.59
C ARG A 107 9.76 14.55 -62.68
N GLY A 108 9.74 15.82 -63.08
CA GLY A 108 10.52 16.35 -64.20
C GLY A 108 9.75 16.23 -65.51
N CYS A 109 9.77 17.29 -66.33
CA CYS A 109 9.15 17.30 -67.65
C CYS A 109 9.97 18.13 -68.64
N SER A 110 9.82 17.86 -69.94
CA SER A 110 10.46 18.66 -70.97
C SER A 110 9.76 20.02 -71.14
N PRO A 111 10.45 21.07 -71.64
CA PRO A 111 9.84 22.38 -71.90
C PRO A 111 8.60 22.30 -72.80
N LEU A 112 8.60 21.39 -73.77
CA LEU A 112 7.48 21.18 -74.69
C LEU A 112 6.25 20.61 -73.97
N GLN A 113 6.44 19.62 -73.10
CA GLN A 113 5.37 19.05 -72.26
C GLN A 113 4.81 20.11 -71.31
N PHE A 114 5.68 20.87 -70.66
CA PHE A 114 5.30 21.93 -69.72
C PHE A 114 4.42 23.00 -70.37
N SER A 115 4.73 23.42 -71.60
CA SER A 115 3.96 24.45 -72.33
C SER A 115 2.54 24.01 -72.69
N LYS A 116 2.34 22.74 -73.06
CA LYS A 116 1.06 22.19 -73.52
C LYS A 116 0.03 22.02 -72.38
N LEU A 117 0.51 21.85 -71.16
CA LEU A 117 -0.32 21.50 -70.00
C LEU A 117 -0.97 22.72 -69.34
N ALA A 118 -0.52 23.93 -69.68
CA ALA A 118 -0.98 25.18 -69.07
C ALA A 118 -1.12 25.06 -67.55
N TRP A 119 -0.10 24.51 -66.89
CA TRP A 119 -0.12 24.14 -65.46
C TRP A 119 -0.55 25.30 -64.55
N TRP A 120 -0.26 26.55 -64.96
CA TRP A 120 -0.67 27.77 -64.28
C TRP A 120 -2.17 28.09 -64.35
N LYS A 121 -2.93 27.43 -65.23
CA LYS A 121 -4.39 27.57 -65.38
C LYS A 121 -5.18 26.60 -64.50
N GLY A 122 -4.51 25.66 -63.84
CA GLY A 122 -5.10 24.63 -63.00
C GLY A 122 -6.05 23.67 -63.75
N PRO A 123 -6.55 22.63 -63.06
CA PRO A 123 -7.46 21.66 -63.69
C PRO A 123 -8.82 22.26 -64.08
N VAL A 124 -9.37 21.81 -65.21
CA VAL A 124 -10.63 22.33 -65.76
C VAL A 124 -11.81 22.16 -64.81
N TRP A 125 -11.84 21.06 -64.03
CA TRP A 125 -12.91 20.75 -63.10
C TRP A 125 -13.03 21.73 -61.93
N LEU A 126 -11.98 22.49 -61.59
CA LEU A 126 -12.06 23.57 -60.60
C LEU A 126 -12.92 24.76 -61.06
N LYS A 127 -13.21 24.86 -62.37
CA LYS A 127 -14.10 25.91 -62.92
C LYS A 127 -15.59 25.60 -62.71
N GLY A 128 -15.93 24.39 -62.27
CA GLY A 128 -17.29 24.02 -61.90
C GLY A 128 -17.58 24.27 -60.42
N PRO A 129 -18.85 24.27 -60.00
CA PRO A 129 -19.22 24.39 -58.59
C PRO A 129 -18.66 23.20 -57.77
N PRO A 130 -18.47 23.32 -56.45
CA PRO A 130 -17.91 22.25 -55.60
C PRO A 130 -18.61 20.88 -55.73
N ASN A 131 -19.90 20.88 -56.07
CA ASN A 131 -20.67 19.66 -56.30
C ASN A 131 -20.27 18.89 -57.57
N SER A 132 -19.65 19.57 -58.53
CA SER A 132 -19.13 19.01 -59.78
C SER A 132 -17.67 18.54 -59.69
N TRP A 133 -17.01 18.79 -58.56
CA TRP A 133 -15.64 18.34 -58.35
C TRP A 133 -15.60 16.81 -58.20
N PRO A 134 -14.46 16.17 -58.56
CA PRO A 134 -14.35 14.71 -58.53
C PRO A 134 -14.59 14.17 -57.11
N LYS A 135 -15.71 13.44 -56.94
CA LYS A 135 -16.02 12.63 -55.76
C LYS A 135 -15.73 11.18 -56.08
N LEU A 136 -14.45 10.82 -56.06
CA LEU A 136 -14.03 9.46 -56.36
C LEU A 136 -14.19 8.61 -55.09
N GLU A 137 -14.99 7.55 -55.19
CA GLU A 137 -14.99 6.48 -54.20
C GLU A 137 -13.71 5.66 -54.38
N ILE A 138 -12.83 5.72 -53.39
CA ILE A 138 -11.52 5.07 -53.46
C ILE A 138 -11.48 4.00 -52.40
N LYS A 139 -11.15 2.78 -52.83
CA LYS A 139 -10.77 1.70 -51.92
C LYS A 139 -9.29 1.86 -51.58
N PRO A 140 -8.94 2.20 -50.33
CA PRO A 140 -7.55 2.29 -49.95
C PRO A 140 -6.91 0.91 -49.83
N ASP A 141 -5.58 0.85 -49.98
CA ASP A 141 -4.80 -0.31 -49.54
C ASP A 141 -4.72 -0.32 -48.00
N GLU A 142 -5.61 -1.10 -47.38
CA GLU A 142 -5.69 -1.25 -45.93
C GLU A 142 -4.43 -1.83 -45.31
N ALA A 143 -3.73 -2.73 -46.02
CA ALA A 143 -2.51 -3.35 -45.49
C ALA A 143 -1.41 -2.28 -45.37
N LEU A 144 -1.29 -1.42 -46.38
CA LEU A 144 -0.28 -0.38 -46.42
C LEU A 144 -0.60 0.75 -45.41
N ILE A 145 -1.87 1.11 -45.21
CA ILE A 145 -2.27 2.07 -44.16
C ILE A 145 -2.03 1.50 -42.76
N SER A 146 -2.45 0.25 -42.52
CA SER A 146 -2.36 -0.40 -41.22
C SER A 146 -0.93 -0.75 -40.82
N SER A 147 0.01 -0.82 -41.79
CA SER A 147 1.45 -1.00 -41.52
C SER A 147 2.03 0.08 -40.59
N GLU A 148 1.46 1.29 -40.62
CA GLU A 148 1.83 2.43 -39.76
C GLU A 148 0.93 2.61 -38.55
N ARG A 149 -0.07 1.76 -38.34
CA ARG A 149 -0.85 1.78 -37.10
C ARG A 149 0.05 1.33 -35.96
N ARG A 150 0.11 2.09 -34.86
CA ARG A 150 0.81 1.59 -33.66
C ARG A 150 0.17 0.26 -33.29
N LYS A 151 0.94 -0.82 -33.39
CA LYS A 151 0.58 -2.08 -32.74
C LYS A 151 0.45 -1.74 -31.26
N GLY A 152 -0.77 -1.76 -30.75
CA GLY A 152 -1.00 -1.65 -29.32
C GLY A 152 -0.09 -2.69 -28.68
N THR A 153 0.89 -2.22 -27.90
CA THR A 153 1.66 -3.10 -27.06
C THR A 153 0.67 -3.54 -26.00
N ASN A 154 -0.06 -4.61 -26.30
CA ASN A 154 -0.73 -5.38 -25.28
C ASN A 154 0.39 -5.93 -24.41
N LEU A 155 0.76 -5.18 -23.38
CA LEU A 155 1.47 -5.71 -22.23
C LEU A 155 0.51 -6.73 -21.63
N SER A 156 0.54 -7.95 -22.16
CA SER A 156 0.06 -9.12 -21.43
C SER A 156 1.01 -9.32 -20.28
N VAL A 157 0.72 -8.67 -19.16
CA VAL A 157 1.27 -9.11 -17.88
C VAL A 157 0.66 -10.49 -17.64
N GLN A 158 1.41 -11.54 -18.00
CA GLN A 158 1.12 -12.86 -17.47
C GLN A 158 1.47 -12.83 -15.99
N ILE A 159 0.49 -12.46 -15.17
CA ILE A 159 0.55 -12.69 -13.73
C ILE A 159 0.42 -14.21 -13.57
N ASN A 160 1.57 -14.88 -13.48
CA ASN A 160 1.58 -16.26 -13.03
C ASN A 160 1.23 -16.24 -11.54
N LEU A 161 -0.06 -16.38 -11.21
CA LEU A 161 -0.56 -16.47 -9.84
C LEU A 161 0.09 -17.62 -9.04
N ASN A 162 0.73 -18.56 -9.73
CA ASN A 162 1.42 -19.70 -9.14
C ASN A 162 2.95 -19.51 -9.01
N ALA A 163 3.52 -18.42 -9.55
CA ALA A 163 4.97 -18.18 -9.50
C ALA A 163 5.48 -17.67 -8.13
N TYR A 164 4.58 -17.28 -7.24
CA TYR A 164 4.93 -16.88 -5.87
C TYR A 164 4.01 -17.56 -4.84
N PRO A 165 4.24 -18.84 -4.51
CA PRO A 165 3.45 -19.54 -3.49
C PRO A 165 3.61 -18.95 -2.08
N ASN A 166 4.55 -18.03 -1.87
CA ASN A 166 5.00 -17.61 -0.55
C ASN A 166 5.40 -16.13 -0.43
N GLU A 167 4.79 -15.21 -1.21
CA GLU A 167 4.75 -13.85 -0.70
C GLU A 167 3.86 -13.84 0.55
N SER A 168 4.47 -13.54 1.71
CA SER A 168 3.78 -13.23 2.95
C SER A 168 2.65 -12.23 2.63
N LYS A 169 1.41 -12.74 2.58
CA LYS A 169 0.14 -12.01 2.52
C LYS A 169 0.36 -10.58 3.02
N TRP A 170 0.37 -9.58 2.12
CA TRP A 170 0.95 -8.24 2.38
C TRP A 170 0.46 -7.60 3.70
N TYR A 171 -0.80 -7.85 4.06
CA TYR A 171 -1.43 -7.37 5.29
C TYR A 171 -0.84 -7.95 6.58
N LYS A 172 -0.15 -9.11 6.53
CA LYS A 172 0.57 -9.71 7.66
C LYS A 172 1.78 -8.87 8.12
N ARG A 173 2.29 -7.98 7.26
CA ARG A 173 3.39 -7.06 7.59
C ARG A 173 2.98 -5.95 8.57
N PHE A 174 1.68 -5.82 8.86
CA PHE A 174 1.13 -4.76 9.69
C PHE A 174 0.39 -5.33 10.91
N SER A 175 0.53 -4.69 12.07
CA SER A 175 -0.15 -5.11 13.30
C SER A 175 -1.35 -4.24 13.68
N GLN A 176 -1.68 -3.23 12.87
CA GLN A 176 -2.77 -2.28 13.09
C GLN A 176 -3.79 -2.38 11.96
N PHE A 177 -5.06 -2.55 12.29
CA PHE A 177 -6.12 -2.74 11.29
C PHE A 177 -6.31 -1.48 10.42
N THR A 178 -6.40 -0.30 11.03
CA THR A 178 -6.41 1.00 10.32
C THR A 178 -5.25 1.20 9.34
N LYS A 179 -4.04 0.73 9.66
CA LYS A 179 -2.88 0.83 8.75
C LYS A 179 -3.06 -0.06 7.53
N ILE A 180 -3.58 -1.27 7.70
CA ILE A 180 -3.89 -2.19 6.60
C ILE A 180 -4.92 -1.55 5.66
N VAL A 181 -6.01 -1.00 6.22
CA VAL A 181 -7.07 -0.34 5.44
C VAL A 181 -6.51 0.89 4.67
N ARG A 182 -5.70 1.73 5.32
CA ARG A 182 -5.09 2.91 4.68
C ARG A 182 -4.14 2.54 3.54
N VAL A 183 -3.29 1.53 3.73
CA VAL A 183 -2.39 1.05 2.67
C VAL A 183 -3.20 0.58 1.47
N LEU A 184 -4.25 -0.21 1.70
CA LEU A 184 -5.14 -0.65 0.61
C LEU A 184 -5.83 0.53 -0.08
N GLY A 185 -6.25 1.55 0.67
CA GLY A 185 -6.84 2.77 0.10
C GLY A 185 -5.89 3.54 -0.81
N TRP A 186 -4.64 3.71 -0.38
CA TRP A 186 -3.61 4.33 -1.22
C TRP A 186 -3.32 3.53 -2.49
N VAL A 187 -3.22 2.20 -2.37
CA VAL A 187 -3.04 1.31 -3.52
C VAL A 187 -4.23 1.44 -4.50
N LYS A 188 -5.46 1.43 -4.00
CA LYS A 188 -6.67 1.59 -4.84
C LYS A 188 -6.74 2.94 -5.52
N ARG A 189 -6.42 4.03 -4.80
CA ARG A 189 -6.35 5.38 -5.38
C ARG A 189 -5.30 5.46 -6.48
N PHE A 190 -4.12 4.89 -6.24
CA PHE A 190 -3.07 4.81 -7.25
C PHE A 190 -3.55 4.10 -8.52
N ILE A 191 -4.16 2.91 -8.39
CA ILE A 191 -4.72 2.16 -9.52
C ILE A 191 -5.76 3.00 -10.28
N ARG A 192 -6.69 3.65 -9.56
CA ARG A 192 -7.73 4.51 -10.15
C ARG A 192 -7.12 5.69 -10.91
N ASN A 193 -6.08 6.32 -10.35
CA ASN A 193 -5.36 7.43 -10.99
C ASN A 193 -4.60 6.98 -12.24
N CYS A 194 -4.12 5.73 -12.30
CA CYS A 194 -3.52 5.17 -13.50
C CYS A 194 -4.54 4.83 -14.60
N GLN A 195 -5.80 4.58 -14.23
CA GLN A 195 -6.87 4.17 -15.14
C GLN A 195 -7.70 5.34 -15.68
N ASN A 196 -7.72 6.49 -14.99
CA ASN A 196 -8.55 7.64 -15.33
C ASN A 196 -7.74 8.82 -15.92
N LEU A 197 -8.39 9.64 -16.76
CA LEU A 197 -7.83 10.91 -17.24
C LEU A 197 -7.70 11.97 -16.13
N PHE A 198 -8.49 11.86 -15.05
CA PHE A 198 -8.45 12.78 -13.92
C PHE A 198 -7.74 12.12 -12.72
N VAL A 199 -6.65 12.74 -12.28
CA VAL A 199 -5.83 12.27 -11.16
C VAL A 199 -6.31 12.93 -9.88
N ASN A 200 -6.78 12.13 -8.92
CA ASN A 200 -7.02 12.61 -7.57
C ASN A 200 -5.67 12.83 -6.86
N LYS A 201 -5.36 14.09 -6.54
CA LYS A 201 -4.12 14.53 -5.88
C LYS A 201 -4.31 14.96 -4.42
N GLU A 202 -5.46 14.67 -3.82
CA GLU A 202 -5.72 15.04 -2.43
C GLU A 202 -4.70 14.40 -1.47
N PRO A 203 -4.21 15.12 -0.45
CA PRO A 203 -3.16 14.62 0.45
C PRO A 203 -3.65 13.53 1.41
N PHE A 204 -4.97 13.40 1.62
CA PHE A 204 -5.57 12.44 2.54
C PHE A 204 -6.58 11.54 1.83
N LEU A 205 -6.75 10.32 2.35
CA LEU A 205 -7.81 9.41 1.90
C LEU A 205 -9.16 9.91 2.43
N SER A 206 -10.18 9.92 1.57
CA SER A 206 -11.54 10.24 1.98
C SER A 206 -12.14 9.11 2.82
N THR A 207 -13.20 9.44 3.56
CA THR A 207 -13.99 8.44 4.32
C THR A 207 -14.52 7.34 3.40
N ASP A 208 -14.95 7.70 2.20
CA ASP A 208 -15.48 6.76 1.21
C ASP A 208 -14.41 5.80 0.70
N GLU A 209 -13.19 6.29 0.43
CA GLU A 209 -12.07 5.43 0.02
C GLU A 209 -11.65 4.48 1.14
N LEU A 210 -11.65 4.95 2.39
CA LEU A 210 -11.37 4.09 3.55
C LEU A 210 -12.45 3.03 3.72
N GLN A 211 -13.73 3.39 3.55
CA GLN A 211 -14.84 2.46 3.65
C GLN A 211 -14.84 1.45 2.50
N GLU A 212 -14.54 1.88 1.27
CA GLU A 212 -14.36 1.01 0.11
C GLU A 212 -13.20 0.04 0.32
N SER A 213 -12.10 0.52 0.90
CA SER A 213 -10.92 -0.29 1.23
C SER A 213 -11.21 -1.29 2.34
N LYS A 214 -11.92 -0.89 3.40
CA LYS A 214 -12.39 -1.77 4.49
C LYS A 214 -13.22 -2.93 3.91
N ASN A 215 -14.18 -2.62 3.04
CA ASN A 215 -15.01 -3.64 2.39
C ASN A 215 -14.21 -4.55 1.45
N THR A 216 -13.29 -3.98 0.66
CA THR A 216 -12.40 -4.77 -0.22
C THR A 216 -11.52 -5.73 0.58
N LEU A 217 -10.99 -5.26 1.72
CA LEU A 217 -10.20 -6.08 2.63
C LEU A 217 -11.03 -7.24 3.21
N PHE A 218 -12.28 -6.99 3.61
CA PHE A 218 -13.15 -8.07 4.09
C PHE A 218 -13.55 -9.05 2.99
N SER A 219 -13.78 -8.58 1.77
CA SER A 219 -14.03 -9.45 0.61
C SER A 219 -12.84 -10.38 0.38
N LEU A 220 -11.60 -9.87 0.48
CA LEU A 220 -10.39 -10.67 0.43
C LEU A 220 -10.34 -11.70 1.58
N VAL A 221 -10.59 -11.28 2.82
CA VAL A 221 -10.61 -12.19 4.00
C VAL A 221 -11.62 -13.32 3.81
N GLN A 222 -12.80 -13.00 3.26
CA GLN A 222 -13.85 -13.96 2.98
C GLN A 222 -13.49 -14.89 1.82
N GLY A 223 -12.93 -14.38 0.72
CA GLY A 223 -12.49 -15.19 -0.40
C GLY A 223 -11.41 -16.21 -0.01
N GLU A 224 -10.50 -15.83 0.90
CA GLU A 224 -9.48 -16.74 1.41
C GLU A 224 -10.01 -17.77 2.42
N SER A 225 -11.08 -17.45 3.15
CA SER A 225 -11.56 -18.28 4.26
C SER A 225 -12.81 -19.10 3.92
N PHE A 226 -13.57 -18.65 2.92
CA PHE A 226 -14.88 -19.19 2.54
C PHE A 226 -15.00 -19.30 1.01
N PRO A 227 -14.10 -20.00 0.30
CA PRO A 227 -14.08 -20.04 -1.17
C PRO A 227 -15.36 -20.66 -1.78
N GLU A 228 -15.97 -21.65 -1.12
CA GLU A 228 -17.17 -22.38 -1.57
C GLU A 228 -18.39 -22.06 -0.70
N SER A 229 -18.64 -20.79 -0.46
CA SER A 229 -19.77 -20.36 0.38
C SER A 229 -21.03 -20.13 -0.48
N GLY A 230 -21.95 -21.11 -0.42
CA GLY A 230 -23.34 -20.95 -0.83
C GLY A 230 -24.15 -20.14 0.21
N ASN A 231 -25.42 -20.50 0.42
CA ASN A 231 -26.30 -19.78 1.37
C ASN A 231 -26.01 -20.09 2.85
N SER A 232 -25.01 -20.91 3.16
CA SER A 232 -24.63 -21.30 4.52
C SER A 232 -23.12 -21.47 4.65
N VAL A 233 -22.56 -21.05 5.78
CA VAL A 233 -21.17 -21.28 6.17
C VAL A 233 -21.15 -21.86 7.58
N ASN A 234 -20.71 -23.12 7.74
CA ASN A 234 -20.72 -23.82 9.03
C ASN A 234 -22.09 -23.82 9.73
N GLY A 235 -23.17 -23.97 8.96
CA GLY A 235 -24.54 -23.94 9.49
C GLY A 235 -25.08 -22.53 9.78
N ILE A 236 -24.30 -21.47 9.52
CA ILE A 236 -24.74 -20.08 9.65
C ILE A 236 -25.32 -19.64 8.31
N LEU A 237 -26.59 -19.25 8.29
CA LEU A 237 -27.24 -18.70 7.10
C LEU A 237 -26.63 -17.36 6.71
N VAL A 238 -26.23 -17.24 5.45
CA VAL A 238 -25.58 -16.05 4.90
C VAL A 238 -26.25 -15.57 3.62
N GLU A 239 -26.07 -14.28 3.33
CA GLU A 239 -26.39 -13.66 2.05
C GLU A 239 -25.23 -12.79 1.58
N ARG A 240 -25.16 -12.55 0.27
CA ARG A 240 -24.22 -11.57 -0.29
C ARG A 240 -24.93 -10.23 -0.41
N ASP A 241 -24.30 -9.19 0.11
CA ASP A 241 -24.76 -7.83 -0.12
C ASP A 241 -24.47 -7.35 -1.54
N GLN A 242 -24.92 -6.14 -1.87
CA GLN A 242 -24.68 -5.49 -3.18
C GLN A 242 -23.19 -5.33 -3.53
N ARG A 243 -22.29 -5.44 -2.54
CA ARG A 243 -20.83 -5.33 -2.68
C ARG A 243 -20.15 -6.70 -2.70
N GLY A 244 -20.93 -7.79 -2.68
CA GLY A 244 -20.45 -9.16 -2.70
C GLY A 244 -19.94 -9.70 -1.37
N LEU A 245 -20.10 -8.96 -0.27
CA LEU A 245 -19.69 -9.40 1.07
C LEU A 245 -20.71 -10.37 1.67
N LEU A 246 -20.22 -11.46 2.26
CA LEU A 246 -21.04 -12.39 3.03
C LEU A 246 -21.48 -11.73 4.34
N ARG A 247 -22.78 -11.62 4.54
CA ARG A 247 -23.42 -11.14 5.76
C ARG A 247 -24.30 -12.23 6.35
N VAL A 248 -24.39 -12.28 7.67
CA VAL A 248 -25.20 -13.26 8.39
C VAL A 248 -26.64 -12.80 8.43
N LYS A 249 -27.58 -13.69 8.07
CA LYS A 249 -29.01 -13.48 8.33
C LYS A 249 -29.29 -13.76 9.80
N THR A 250 -29.41 -12.70 10.59
CA THR A 250 -29.75 -12.83 12.02
C THR A 250 -31.25 -13.09 12.20
N LYS A 251 -31.67 -13.37 13.44
CA LYS A 251 -33.10 -13.49 13.77
C LYS A 251 -33.82 -12.13 13.88
N ILE A 252 -33.08 -11.02 13.80
CA ILE A 252 -33.58 -9.66 14.05
C ILE A 252 -33.64 -8.84 12.76
N ILE A 253 -33.75 -9.48 11.60
CA ILE A 253 -33.75 -8.80 10.29
C ILE A 253 -34.89 -7.79 10.12
N GLU A 254 -36.05 -8.04 10.74
CA GLU A 254 -37.23 -7.17 10.69
C GLU A 254 -37.19 -6.01 11.70
N ARG A 255 -36.16 -5.95 12.55
CA ARG A 255 -36.05 -4.87 13.54
C ARG A 255 -35.72 -3.55 12.83
N ASP A 256 -36.20 -2.43 13.36
CA ASP A 256 -35.80 -1.09 12.90
C ASP A 256 -34.49 -0.69 13.61
N ASP A 257 -33.37 -1.08 12.99
CA ASP A 257 -32.01 -0.87 13.51
C ASP A 257 -30.99 -0.82 12.36
N ASP A 258 -29.75 -0.47 12.69
CA ASP A 258 -28.64 -0.40 11.75
C ASP A 258 -28.50 -1.67 10.89
N TYR A 259 -28.33 -1.46 9.59
CA TYR A 259 -28.19 -2.57 8.64
C TYR A 259 -27.02 -3.50 8.98
N ALA A 260 -25.89 -2.94 9.44
CA ALA A 260 -24.74 -3.72 9.84
C ALA A 260 -24.99 -4.59 11.08
N PHE A 261 -25.89 -4.17 11.98
CA PHE A 261 -26.25 -4.94 13.16
C PHE A 261 -27.21 -6.09 12.83
N ARG A 262 -28.17 -5.83 11.93
CA ARG A 262 -29.12 -6.84 11.44
C ARG A 262 -28.47 -7.85 10.50
N TYR A 263 -27.52 -7.39 9.69
CA TYR A 263 -26.78 -8.16 8.70
C TYR A 263 -25.26 -7.97 8.88
N PRO A 264 -24.68 -8.53 9.97
CA PRO A 264 -23.28 -8.36 10.28
C PRO A 264 -22.40 -9.12 9.30
N ILE A 265 -21.24 -8.54 8.98
CA ILE A 265 -20.29 -9.13 8.04
C ILE A 265 -19.69 -10.39 8.65
N LEU A 266 -19.78 -11.52 7.94
CA LEU A 266 -19.22 -12.78 8.41
C LEU A 266 -17.69 -12.76 8.33
N LEU A 267 -17.02 -13.08 9.43
CA LEU A 267 -15.55 -13.14 9.51
C LEU A 267 -15.07 -14.48 10.08
N PRO A 268 -13.92 -14.99 9.60
CA PRO A 268 -13.33 -16.24 10.09
C PRO A 268 -12.77 -16.08 11.51
N SER A 269 -12.67 -17.21 12.22
CA SER A 269 -12.11 -17.24 13.58
C SER A 269 -10.58 -17.09 13.61
N LYS A 270 -9.88 -17.54 12.56
CA LYS A 270 -8.42 -17.60 12.45
C LYS A 270 -7.94 -16.79 11.24
N HIS A 271 -7.77 -15.48 11.43
CA HIS A 271 -7.22 -14.63 10.37
C HIS A 271 -6.51 -13.41 10.94
N HIS A 272 -5.36 -13.04 10.38
CA HIS A 272 -4.51 -11.95 10.88
C HIS A 272 -5.23 -10.59 10.91
N VAL A 273 -5.99 -10.28 9.86
CA VAL A 273 -6.80 -9.05 9.80
C VAL A 273 -7.86 -9.02 10.91
N VAL A 274 -8.47 -10.17 11.23
CA VAL A 274 -9.48 -10.27 12.29
C VAL A 274 -8.84 -10.10 13.67
N ASP A 275 -7.66 -10.68 13.90
CA ASP A 275 -6.88 -10.45 15.12
C ASP A 275 -6.53 -8.96 15.30
N CYS A 276 -6.11 -8.28 14.21
CA CYS A 276 -5.82 -6.85 14.21
C CYS A 276 -7.07 -6.01 14.48
N LEU A 277 -8.21 -6.36 13.88
CA LEU A 277 -9.51 -5.72 14.09
C LEU A 277 -9.92 -5.81 15.57
N ILE A 278 -9.93 -7.01 16.14
CA ILE A 278 -10.25 -7.24 17.56
C ILE A 278 -9.32 -6.43 18.46
N ARG A 279 -8.01 -6.42 18.14
CA ARG A 279 -7.03 -5.64 18.91
C ARG A 279 -7.32 -4.15 18.85
N GLU A 280 -7.70 -3.63 17.69
CA GLU A 280 -8.07 -2.22 17.53
C GLU A 280 -9.28 -1.86 18.38
N TYR A 281 -10.36 -2.65 18.32
CA TYR A 281 -11.53 -2.45 19.18
C TYR A 281 -11.16 -2.53 20.67
N HIS A 282 -10.32 -3.50 21.07
CA HIS A 282 -9.89 -3.62 22.46
C HIS A 282 -9.14 -2.38 22.95
N LEU A 283 -8.29 -1.79 22.11
CA LEU A 283 -7.55 -0.57 22.44
C LEU A 283 -8.44 0.68 22.40
N LYS A 284 -9.31 0.80 21.38
CA LYS A 284 -10.24 1.93 21.20
C LYS A 284 -11.22 2.06 22.37
N HIS A 285 -11.66 0.93 22.93
CA HIS A 285 -12.57 0.89 24.08
C HIS A 285 -11.82 0.66 25.41
N SER A 286 -10.66 1.30 25.58
CA SER A 286 -9.92 1.38 26.85
C SER A 286 -9.67 0.02 27.53
N HIS A 287 -9.23 -0.98 26.75
CA HIS A 287 -8.97 -2.34 27.22
C HIS A 287 -10.22 -3.10 27.68
N ALA A 288 -11.36 -2.85 27.03
CA ALA A 288 -12.62 -3.55 27.28
C ALA A 288 -12.45 -5.07 27.40
N GLY A 289 -13.16 -5.64 28.38
CA GLY A 289 -13.19 -7.07 28.65
C GLY A 289 -13.87 -7.88 27.54
N ILE A 290 -13.76 -9.20 27.62
CA ILE A 290 -14.18 -10.11 26.54
C ILE A 290 -15.67 -9.98 26.19
N GLN A 291 -16.56 -9.84 27.18
CA GLN A 291 -18.00 -9.77 26.93
C GLN A 291 -18.41 -8.43 26.30
N THR A 292 -17.90 -7.32 26.83
CA THR A 292 -18.11 -5.99 26.25
C THR A 292 -17.61 -5.92 24.82
N LEU A 293 -16.41 -6.44 24.56
CA LEU A 293 -15.85 -6.46 23.22
C LEU A 293 -16.66 -7.33 22.25
N LEU A 294 -17.20 -8.45 22.74
CA LEU A 294 -18.08 -9.31 21.96
C LEU A 294 -19.38 -8.60 21.58
N ALA A 295 -19.96 -7.80 22.48
CA ALA A 295 -21.17 -7.03 22.21
C ALA A 295 -20.91 -5.95 21.15
N ILE A 296 -19.88 -5.13 21.34
CA ILE A 296 -19.52 -4.05 20.41
C ILE A 296 -19.17 -4.59 19.02
N ILE A 297 -18.36 -5.66 18.94
CA ILE A 297 -17.98 -6.23 17.64
C ILE A 297 -19.20 -6.79 16.89
N ARG A 298 -20.21 -7.30 17.61
CA ARG A 298 -21.44 -7.83 17.02
C ARG A 298 -22.35 -6.79 16.39
N GLU A 299 -22.12 -5.50 16.66
CA GLU A 299 -22.81 -4.39 15.99
C GLU A 299 -22.49 -4.33 14.49
N GLU A 300 -21.31 -4.81 14.09
CA GLU A 300 -20.89 -4.80 12.67
C GLU A 300 -20.47 -6.17 12.12
N PHE A 301 -20.00 -7.10 12.97
CA PHE A 301 -19.29 -8.30 12.56
C PHE A 301 -19.76 -9.57 13.26
N TRP A 302 -19.92 -10.63 12.47
CA TRP A 302 -20.15 -11.97 12.97
C TRP A 302 -18.89 -12.82 12.82
N ILE A 303 -18.04 -12.81 13.85
CA ILE A 303 -16.82 -13.63 13.88
C ILE A 303 -17.18 -15.05 14.31
N ILE A 304 -16.83 -16.05 13.50
CA ILE A 304 -17.00 -17.47 13.88
C ILE A 304 -16.23 -17.73 15.17
N ALA A 305 -16.88 -18.36 16.16
CA ALA A 305 -16.29 -18.59 17.49
C ALA A 305 -15.73 -17.31 18.15
N ALA A 306 -16.34 -16.14 17.92
CA ALA A 306 -15.90 -14.80 18.35
C ALA A 306 -15.30 -14.76 19.76
N ARG A 307 -16.00 -15.31 20.76
CA ARG A 307 -15.55 -15.29 22.17
C ARG A 307 -14.17 -15.93 22.35
N ARG A 308 -13.88 -17.03 21.64
CA ARG A 308 -12.58 -17.72 21.70
C ARG A 308 -11.49 -16.88 21.03
N THR A 309 -11.76 -16.31 19.86
CA THR A 309 -10.82 -15.46 19.13
C THR A 309 -10.50 -14.20 19.93
N ILE A 310 -11.53 -13.51 20.45
CA ILE A 310 -11.37 -12.34 21.31
C ILE A 310 -10.52 -12.66 22.54
N ARG A 311 -10.81 -13.74 23.26
CA ARG A 311 -10.01 -14.17 24.42
C ARG A 311 -8.54 -14.36 24.05
N THR A 312 -8.27 -14.92 22.87
CA THR A 312 -6.90 -15.16 22.39
C THR A 312 -6.15 -13.86 22.14
N VAL A 313 -6.80 -12.88 21.51
CA VAL A 313 -6.23 -11.55 21.24
C VAL A 313 -6.00 -10.78 22.54
N VAL A 314 -7.01 -10.72 23.43
CA VAL A 314 -6.92 -10.01 24.71
C VAL A 314 -5.85 -10.62 25.61
N LYS A 315 -5.72 -11.96 25.66
CA LYS A 315 -4.65 -12.63 26.44
C LYS A 315 -3.25 -12.23 25.97
N LYS A 316 -3.06 -11.82 24.71
CA LYS A 316 -1.77 -11.33 24.18
C LYS A 316 -1.50 -9.86 24.53
N CYS A 317 -2.47 -9.12 25.07
CA CYS A 317 -2.31 -7.72 25.45
C CYS A 317 -1.39 -7.59 26.68
N VAL A 318 -0.22 -6.96 26.50
CA VAL A 318 0.78 -6.78 27.57
C VAL A 318 0.23 -5.95 28.72
N ARG A 319 -0.53 -4.89 28.44
CA ARG A 319 -1.14 -4.04 29.47
C ARG A 319 -2.09 -4.86 30.34
N CYS A 320 -3.04 -5.57 29.73
CA CYS A 320 -3.97 -6.43 30.47
C CYS A 320 -3.22 -7.50 31.27
N LYS A 321 -2.23 -8.18 30.68
CA LYS A 321 -1.41 -9.18 31.39
C LYS A 321 -0.81 -8.61 32.68
N ARG A 322 -0.22 -7.41 32.61
CA ARG A 322 0.38 -6.74 33.77
C ARG A 322 -0.65 -6.47 34.88
N PHE A 323 -1.82 -5.94 34.53
CA PHE A 323 -2.87 -5.63 35.50
C PHE A 323 -3.57 -6.89 36.06
N THR A 324 -3.57 -8.00 35.32
CA THR A 324 -4.15 -9.28 35.78
C THR A 324 -3.15 -10.21 36.47
N ALA A 325 -1.88 -9.82 36.60
CA ALA A 325 -0.86 -10.65 37.20
C ALA A 325 -1.18 -10.88 38.69
N LYS A 326 -1.28 -12.15 39.09
CA LYS A 326 -1.48 -12.51 40.50
C LYS A 326 -0.14 -12.45 41.23
N PRO A 327 -0.13 -12.09 42.54
CA PRO A 327 1.05 -12.26 43.37
C PRO A 327 1.56 -13.71 43.31
N PRO A 328 2.88 -13.94 43.34
CA PRO A 328 3.41 -15.29 43.43
C PRO A 328 2.92 -15.94 44.72
N THR A 329 2.24 -17.08 44.59
CA THR A 329 1.83 -17.91 45.72
C THR A 329 2.89 -18.96 45.97
N THR A 330 3.44 -19.02 47.17
CA THR A 330 4.34 -20.09 47.60
C THR A 330 3.54 -21.19 48.27
N PHE A 331 3.81 -22.45 47.92
CA PHE A 331 3.33 -23.58 48.71
C PHE A 331 3.96 -23.53 50.11
N PRO A 332 3.27 -23.98 51.17
CA PRO A 332 3.90 -24.12 52.48
C PRO A 332 5.11 -25.05 52.37
N ILE A 333 6.28 -24.56 52.74
CA ILE A 333 7.53 -25.32 52.72
C ILE A 333 7.70 -26.00 54.09
N GLN A 334 8.20 -27.24 54.10
CA GLN A 334 8.54 -27.94 55.32
C GLN A 334 9.67 -27.22 56.07
N LEU A 335 9.60 -27.17 57.40
CA LEU A 335 10.67 -26.58 58.20
C LEU A 335 11.96 -27.41 58.04
N PRO A 336 13.14 -26.76 57.89
CA PRO A 336 14.41 -27.46 57.86
C PRO A 336 14.64 -28.26 59.15
N LEU A 337 15.35 -29.39 59.04
CA LEU A 337 15.66 -30.26 60.19
C LEU A 337 16.31 -29.48 61.34
N ASP A 338 17.19 -28.55 61.03
CA ASP A 338 17.88 -27.68 61.99
C ASP A 338 16.96 -26.72 62.78
N ARG A 339 15.68 -26.62 62.43
CA ARG A 339 14.66 -25.90 63.22
C ARG A 339 13.80 -26.80 64.09
N ILE A 340 13.81 -28.11 63.87
CA ILE A 340 12.84 -29.03 64.48
C ILE A 340 13.50 -30.18 65.25
N ARG A 341 14.77 -30.50 64.98
CA ARG A 341 15.50 -31.53 65.72
C ARG A 341 15.78 -31.05 67.14
N ASP A 342 15.84 -32.01 68.05
CA ASP A 342 16.39 -31.78 69.38
C ASP A 342 17.87 -31.43 69.23
N ALA A 343 18.25 -30.27 69.75
CA ALA A 343 19.58 -29.69 69.67
C ALA A 343 19.87 -28.95 70.96
N ALA A 344 21.13 -28.78 71.36
CA ALA A 344 21.45 -27.96 72.53
C ALA A 344 21.09 -26.49 72.28
N THR A 345 20.85 -25.72 73.35
CA THR A 345 20.59 -24.28 73.21
C THR A 345 21.75 -23.60 72.49
N PHE A 346 21.43 -22.81 71.46
CA PHE A 346 22.40 -22.15 70.56
C PHE A 346 23.29 -23.07 69.71
N GLU A 347 23.04 -24.38 69.65
CA GLU A 347 23.77 -25.29 68.76
C GLU A 347 23.57 -24.92 67.28
N VAL A 348 22.32 -24.64 66.91
CA VAL A 348 21.95 -24.02 65.64
C VAL A 348 21.52 -22.59 65.93
N THR A 349 22.30 -21.63 65.44
CA THR A 349 22.09 -20.21 65.74
C THR A 349 21.86 -19.40 64.46
N GLY A 350 20.74 -18.69 64.39
CA GLY A 350 20.50 -17.64 63.41
C GLY A 350 21.04 -16.31 63.92
N ILE A 351 21.81 -15.60 63.10
CA ILE A 351 22.39 -14.30 63.45
C ILE A 351 21.89 -13.23 62.49
N ASP A 352 21.48 -12.10 63.05
CA ASP A 352 21.08 -10.91 62.31
C ASP A 352 21.66 -9.65 62.97
N LEU A 353 21.67 -8.52 62.26
CA LEU A 353 22.04 -7.21 62.82
C LEU A 353 20.88 -6.23 62.71
N CYS A 354 20.52 -5.64 63.84
CA CYS A 354 19.57 -4.54 63.89
C CYS A 354 20.31 -3.21 64.11
N GLY A 355 19.94 -2.19 63.34
CA GLY A 355 20.48 -0.83 63.49
C GLY A 355 20.51 -0.04 62.19
N PRO A 356 21.15 1.14 62.18
CA PRO A 356 21.87 1.73 63.32
C PRO A 356 20.92 2.33 64.37
N LEU A 357 21.22 2.08 65.64
CA LEU A 357 20.75 2.86 66.79
C LEU A 357 21.67 4.08 66.99
N ILE A 358 21.12 5.20 67.42
CA ILE A 358 21.89 6.42 67.72
C ILE A 358 22.07 6.53 69.22
N LEU A 359 23.30 6.46 69.69
CA LEU A 359 23.65 6.62 71.11
C LEU A 359 23.58 8.10 71.52
N ARG A 360 23.49 8.38 72.83
CA ARG A 360 23.50 9.76 73.38
C ARG A 360 24.75 10.55 72.97
N SER A 361 25.86 9.86 72.76
CA SER A 361 27.12 10.38 72.21
C SER A 361 27.06 10.76 70.72
N LYS A 362 25.90 10.67 70.07
CA LYS A 362 25.68 10.86 68.62
C LYS A 362 26.44 9.86 67.73
N THR A 363 26.95 8.77 68.30
CA THR A 363 27.60 7.69 67.56
C THR A 363 26.59 6.60 67.18
N LYS A 364 26.80 5.96 66.03
CA LYS A 364 25.99 4.81 65.60
C LYS A 364 26.40 3.55 66.36
N ALA A 365 25.43 2.73 66.70
CA ALA A 365 25.62 1.39 67.23
C ALA A 365 24.65 0.42 66.55
N TRP A 366 25.00 -0.84 66.53
CA TRP A 366 24.19 -1.94 66.03
C TRP A 366 24.10 -3.01 67.11
N VAL A 367 23.03 -3.81 67.03
CA VAL A 367 22.83 -4.95 67.91
C VAL A 367 22.95 -6.21 67.06
N VAL A 368 23.94 -7.03 67.38
CA VAL A 368 24.06 -8.39 66.86
C VAL A 368 23.08 -9.25 67.63
N LEU A 369 22.09 -9.78 66.91
CA LEU A 369 21.04 -10.64 67.41
C LEU A 369 21.42 -12.09 67.15
N PHE A 370 21.65 -12.87 68.21
CA PHE A 370 21.84 -14.32 68.13
C PHE A 370 20.55 -15.00 68.57
N THR A 371 19.99 -15.85 67.72
CA THR A 371 18.73 -16.57 67.97
C THR A 371 18.94 -18.08 67.87
N CYS A 372 18.51 -18.84 68.87
CA CYS A 372 18.51 -20.29 68.77
C CYS A 372 17.39 -20.75 67.81
N ALA A 373 17.73 -21.59 66.83
CA ALA A 373 16.78 -22.01 65.79
C ALA A 373 15.63 -22.89 66.33
N ALA A 374 15.93 -23.79 67.27
CA ALA A 374 14.96 -24.69 67.88
C ALA A 374 14.12 -23.99 68.97
N TYR A 375 14.77 -23.39 69.97
CA TYR A 375 14.08 -22.86 71.17
C TYR A 375 13.78 -21.36 71.14
N ARG A 376 14.23 -20.63 70.11
CA ARG A 376 14.04 -19.18 69.97
C ARG A 376 14.60 -18.33 71.13
N CYS A 377 15.54 -18.87 71.90
CA CYS A 377 16.33 -18.10 72.86
C CYS A 377 17.10 -16.99 72.14
N VAL A 378 17.22 -15.82 72.79
CA VAL A 378 17.85 -14.63 72.22
C VAL A 378 19.06 -14.22 73.06
N HIS A 379 20.17 -13.90 72.40
CA HIS A 379 21.33 -13.23 73.00
C HIS A 379 21.67 -11.99 72.16
N LEU A 380 21.97 -10.88 72.83
CA LEU A 380 22.24 -9.60 72.18
C LEU A 380 23.66 -9.13 72.51
N GLU A 381 24.36 -8.65 71.49
CA GLU A 381 25.66 -7.99 71.64
C GLU A 381 25.63 -6.64 70.94
N VAL A 382 26.11 -5.59 71.60
CA VAL A 382 26.22 -4.25 70.99
C VAL A 382 27.56 -4.11 70.30
N VAL A 383 27.56 -3.56 69.08
CA VAL A 383 28.76 -3.20 68.32
C VAL A 383 28.65 -1.77 67.80
N THR A 384 29.75 -1.04 67.74
CA THR A 384 29.79 0.34 67.23
C THR A 384 30.18 0.43 65.75
N SER A 385 30.33 -0.72 65.09
CA SER A 385 30.60 -0.87 63.67
C SER A 385 29.99 -2.17 63.17
N ILE A 386 29.48 -2.16 61.93
CA ILE A 386 28.95 -3.35 61.26
C ILE A 386 30.03 -4.12 60.49
N ASN A 387 31.31 -3.78 60.62
CA ASN A 387 32.36 -4.48 59.88
C ASN A 387 32.60 -5.91 60.42
N THR A 388 33.36 -6.70 59.66
CA THR A 388 33.72 -8.09 59.97
C THR A 388 34.44 -8.22 61.32
N GLU A 389 35.36 -7.31 61.65
CA GLU A 389 36.15 -7.39 62.88
C GLU A 389 35.29 -7.27 64.13
N TYR A 390 34.39 -6.28 64.16
CA TYR A 390 33.50 -6.04 65.30
C TYR A 390 32.49 -7.17 65.44
N PHE A 391 32.03 -7.74 64.32
CA PHE A 391 31.20 -8.93 64.35
C PHE A 391 31.95 -10.15 64.91
N ILE A 392 33.21 -10.39 64.53
CA ILE A 392 34.03 -11.49 65.09
C ILE A 392 34.19 -11.32 66.60
N GLN A 393 34.43 -10.09 67.09
CA GLN A 393 34.51 -9.83 68.52
C GLN A 393 33.18 -10.13 69.23
N ALA A 394 32.05 -9.75 68.64
CA ALA A 394 30.72 -10.08 69.17
C ALA A 394 30.47 -11.60 69.18
N LEU A 395 30.83 -12.30 68.11
CA LEU A 395 30.73 -13.75 68.01
C LEU A 395 31.59 -14.45 69.08
N ARG A 396 32.82 -13.98 69.32
CA ARG A 396 33.68 -14.51 70.38
C ARG A 396 33.06 -14.34 71.78
N ARG A 397 32.49 -13.17 72.08
CA ARG A 397 31.79 -12.93 73.36
C ARG A 397 30.57 -13.82 73.53
N PHE A 398 29.81 -14.02 72.44
CA PHE A 398 28.69 -14.95 72.42
C PHE A 398 29.15 -16.39 72.71
N ILE A 399 30.16 -16.89 71.99
CA ILE A 399 30.70 -18.25 72.16
C ILE A 399 31.21 -18.48 73.58
N ALA A 400 31.93 -17.51 74.15
CA ALA A 400 32.45 -17.61 75.50
C ALA A 400 31.35 -17.75 76.57
N LYS A 401 30.17 -17.16 76.34
CA LYS A 401 29.03 -17.19 77.29
C LYS A 401 28.04 -18.32 77.03
N ARG A 402 27.83 -18.69 75.77
CA ARG A 402 26.73 -19.58 75.34
C ARG A 402 27.21 -20.91 74.75
N GLY A 403 28.52 -21.09 74.59
CA GLY A 403 29.10 -22.23 73.91
C GLY A 403 29.24 -22.02 72.40
N ARG A 404 30.04 -22.87 71.76
CA ARG A 404 30.31 -22.80 70.31
C ARG A 404 29.12 -23.38 69.53
N PRO A 405 28.47 -22.63 68.63
CA PRO A 405 27.45 -23.18 67.75
C PRO A 405 28.06 -24.19 66.77
N SER A 406 27.31 -25.23 66.45
CA SER A 406 27.65 -26.19 65.39
C SER A 406 27.28 -25.63 64.01
N VAL A 407 26.15 -24.91 63.92
CA VAL A 407 25.65 -24.32 62.68
C VAL A 407 25.27 -22.86 62.92
N ILE A 408 25.74 -21.98 62.03
CA ILE A 408 25.37 -20.56 62.02
C ILE A 408 24.63 -20.26 60.71
N TYR A 409 23.44 -19.68 60.81
CA TYR A 409 22.69 -19.13 59.68
C TYR A 409 22.72 -17.61 59.71
N THR A 410 23.10 -16.97 58.61
CA THR A 410 23.06 -15.51 58.43
C THR A 410 22.46 -15.17 57.07
N ASP A 411 22.18 -13.90 56.84
CA ASP A 411 22.05 -13.39 55.48
C ASP A 411 23.44 -13.25 54.82
N ASN A 412 23.48 -12.73 53.59
CA ASN A 412 24.72 -12.50 52.84
C ASN A 412 25.36 -11.13 53.14
N GLY A 413 25.15 -10.57 54.35
CA GLY A 413 25.83 -9.36 54.81
C GLY A 413 27.35 -9.45 54.67
N THR A 414 27.99 -8.37 54.25
CA THR A 414 29.44 -8.34 53.96
C THR A 414 30.31 -8.67 55.16
N ASN A 415 29.83 -8.35 56.36
CA ASN A 415 30.46 -8.65 57.63
C ASN A 415 30.42 -10.15 57.97
N PHE A 416 29.31 -10.83 57.65
CA PHE A 416 29.15 -12.27 57.84
C PHE A 416 29.94 -13.07 56.81
N THR A 417 29.84 -12.69 55.53
CA THR A 417 30.61 -13.34 54.45
C THR A 417 32.11 -13.16 54.65
N GLY A 418 32.56 -11.95 55.03
CA GLY A 418 33.96 -11.70 55.40
C GLY A 418 34.43 -12.54 56.59
N THR A 419 33.57 -12.76 57.59
CA THR A 419 33.89 -13.63 58.73
C THR A 419 34.00 -15.08 58.31
N SER A 420 33.07 -15.58 57.48
CA SER A 420 33.14 -16.93 56.94
C SER A 420 34.44 -17.16 56.15
N THR A 421 34.86 -16.20 55.33
CA THR A 421 36.14 -16.27 54.61
C THR A 421 37.34 -16.31 55.56
N LEU A 422 37.35 -15.50 56.61
CA LEU A 422 38.43 -15.50 57.59
C LEU A 422 38.50 -16.82 58.38
N LEU A 423 37.35 -17.35 58.81
CA LEU A 423 37.30 -18.61 59.55
C LEU A 423 37.81 -19.81 58.72
N ARG A 424 37.54 -19.84 57.42
CA ARG A 424 38.09 -20.87 56.50
C ARG A 424 39.60 -20.86 56.33
N LYS A 425 40.29 -19.79 56.75
CA LYS A 425 41.76 -19.68 56.68
C LYS A 425 42.44 -20.09 57.98
N VAL A 426 41.67 -20.36 59.03
CA VAL A 426 42.17 -20.72 60.37
C VAL A 426 42.23 -22.25 60.53
N ASP A 427 41.48 -22.98 59.69
CA ASP A 427 41.69 -24.40 59.39
C ASP A 427 42.65 -24.53 58.19
#